data_AF-A0A349E7L8-F1
#
_entry.id   AF-A0A349E7L8-F1
#
_cell.length_a   1.000
_cell.length_b   1.000
_cell.length_c   1.000
_cell.angle_alpha   90.00
_cell.angle_beta   90.00
_cell.angle_gamma   90.00
#
_symmetry.space_group_name_H-M   'P 1'
#
loop_
_entity.id
_entity.type
_entity.pdbx_description
1 polymer ?
#
loop_
_entity_poly.entity_id
_entity_poly.type
_entity_poly.pdbx_seq_one_letter_code
_entity_poly.pdbx_strand_id
1 'polypeptide(L)'
;MREQCSKIKLPQLLALACLLASGPTLAQELQQANYETAQADRGELLYQQNCAACHLADLSGSFEAPNLADNSFRNNWSNRGMQEFLDMLRRTMPPQAPGSLSESQYQDVSAFLLSANDIPAGSTMTLTAANAVVFLNSDVSAVASGVQRTPVPGRAGTVPSPHTRNAVPEIATVYSSDRALSRSYTGINNSAMDKFRNVSSEELANPAAADWTYWRRSP
;
A
#
# COMPACT_ATOMS: atom_id res chain seq x y z
N MET A 1 -48.79 43.87 -48.00
CA MET A 1 -48.54 43.22 -46.69
C MET A 1 -47.03 43.00 -46.59
N ARG A 2 -46.24 44.06 -46.38
CA ARG A 2 -45.60 44.48 -45.11
C ARG A 2 -44.81 43.36 -44.43
N GLU A 3 -43.54 43.34 -44.81
CA GLU A 3 -42.39 42.68 -44.18
C GLU A 3 -42.22 43.15 -42.73
N GLN A 4 -41.94 42.21 -41.81
CA GLN A 4 -41.38 42.54 -40.50
C GLN A 4 -40.26 41.55 -40.16
N CYS A 5 -39.06 41.93 -40.58
CA CYS A 5 -37.79 41.40 -40.11
C CYS A 5 -37.50 42.01 -38.72
N SER A 6 -37.74 41.24 -37.65
CA SER A 6 -37.46 41.68 -36.28
C SER A 6 -35.99 41.41 -35.93
N LYS A 7 -35.29 42.50 -35.63
CA LYS A 7 -33.88 42.59 -35.28
C LYS A 7 -33.62 41.96 -33.91
N ILE A 8 -33.18 40.71 -33.87
CA ILE A 8 -32.59 40.13 -32.66
C ILE A 8 -31.14 40.63 -32.58
N LYS A 9 -30.87 41.49 -31.60
CA LYS A 9 -29.58 42.16 -31.40
C LYS A 9 -28.52 41.13 -30.96
N LEU A 10 -27.38 41.16 -31.66
CA LEU A 10 -26.25 40.24 -31.53
C LEU A 10 -25.31 40.42 -30.30
N PRO A 11 -25.42 41.40 -29.36
CA PRO A 11 -24.39 41.53 -28.33
C PRO A 11 -24.63 40.70 -27.05
N GLN A 12 -25.77 40.02 -26.90
CA GLN A 12 -26.07 39.28 -25.66
C GLN A 12 -25.57 37.82 -25.62
N LEU A 13 -25.06 37.29 -26.72
CA LEU A 13 -24.51 35.93 -26.76
C LEU A 13 -23.04 35.83 -26.34
N LEU A 14 -22.33 36.96 -26.14
CA LEU A 14 -20.92 36.93 -25.73
C LEU A 14 -20.70 36.80 -24.22
N ALA A 15 -21.73 36.96 -23.38
CA ALA A 15 -21.60 36.93 -21.92
C ALA A 15 -21.80 35.55 -21.28
N LEU A 16 -22.04 34.50 -22.09
CA LEU A 16 -22.27 33.13 -21.61
C LEU A 16 -21.29 32.12 -22.21
N ALA A 17 -20.05 32.55 -22.47
CA ALA A 17 -18.97 31.67 -22.93
C ALA A 17 -17.79 31.58 -21.93
N CYS A 18 -17.97 32.05 -20.69
CA CYS A 18 -16.89 32.17 -19.70
C CYS A 18 -17.08 31.26 -18.46
N LEU A 19 -17.78 30.13 -18.57
CA LEU A 19 -18.06 29.25 -17.41
C LEU A 19 -17.78 27.75 -17.61
N LEU A 20 -16.89 27.39 -18.54
CA LEU A 20 -16.45 25.99 -18.72
C LEU A 20 -14.94 25.88 -18.96
N ALA A 21 -14.13 26.73 -18.32
CA ALA A 21 -12.70 26.48 -18.19
C ALA A 21 -12.46 25.48 -17.05
N SER A 22 -12.92 24.23 -17.24
CA SER A 22 -12.47 23.09 -16.46
C SER A 22 -11.02 22.83 -16.87
N GLY A 23 -10.06 23.47 -16.18
CA GLY A 23 -8.65 23.14 -16.35
C GLY A 23 -8.45 21.64 -16.06
N PRO A 24 -7.61 20.93 -16.82
CA PRO A 24 -7.32 19.55 -16.48
C PRO A 24 -6.70 19.54 -15.08
N THR A 25 -7.37 18.88 -14.14
CA THR A 25 -6.71 18.42 -12.93
C THR A 25 -5.62 17.46 -13.40
N LEU A 26 -4.37 17.90 -13.46
CA LEU A 26 -3.25 16.98 -13.64
C LEU A 26 -3.31 16.00 -12.46
N ALA A 27 -3.82 14.81 -12.71
CA ALA A 27 -3.48 13.67 -11.87
C ALA A 27 -1.96 13.54 -11.99
N GLN A 28 -1.23 13.88 -10.93
CA GLN A 28 0.23 13.74 -10.91
C GLN A 28 0.54 12.25 -10.95
N GLU A 29 1.05 11.79 -12.09
CA GLU A 29 1.50 10.42 -12.26
C GLU A 29 2.65 10.14 -11.29
N LEU A 30 2.57 9.00 -10.59
CA LEU A 30 3.63 8.53 -9.71
C LEU A 30 4.85 8.19 -10.57
N GLN A 31 6.01 8.68 -10.16
CA GLN A 31 7.25 8.44 -10.88
C GLN A 31 8.23 7.69 -9.99
N GLN A 32 8.94 6.73 -10.57
CA GLN A 32 10.04 6.06 -9.87
C GLN A 32 11.09 7.09 -9.44
N ALA A 33 11.45 7.08 -8.15
CA ALA A 33 12.54 7.90 -7.65
C ALA A 33 13.87 7.48 -8.30
N ASN A 34 14.63 8.47 -8.79
CA ASN A 34 15.93 8.29 -9.42
C ASN A 34 17.04 8.86 -8.53
N TYR A 35 18.23 8.28 -8.67
CA TYR A 35 19.43 8.67 -7.97
C TYR A 35 20.64 8.65 -8.92
N GLU A 36 21.71 9.36 -8.57
CA GLU A 36 22.98 9.29 -9.29
C GLU A 36 23.91 8.26 -8.66
N THR A 37 24.74 7.58 -9.46
CA THR A 37 25.69 6.55 -8.97
C THR A 37 26.56 7.08 -7.83
N ALA A 38 27.07 8.30 -7.94
CA ALA A 38 27.89 8.91 -6.90
C ALA A 38 27.15 9.10 -5.56
N GLN A 39 25.82 9.22 -5.58
CA GLN A 39 25.01 9.26 -4.35
C GLN A 39 24.91 7.88 -3.71
N ALA A 40 24.68 6.84 -4.51
CA ALA A 40 24.65 5.48 -4.02
C ALA A 40 26.01 5.07 -3.43
N ASP A 41 27.13 5.44 -4.05
CA ASP A 41 28.47 5.14 -3.54
C ASP A 41 28.72 5.79 -2.17
N ARG A 42 28.33 7.06 -1.99
CA ARG A 42 28.39 7.72 -0.68
C ARG A 42 27.43 7.10 0.32
N GLY A 43 26.24 6.73 -0.15
CA GLY A 43 25.20 6.07 0.62
C GLY A 43 25.63 4.74 1.18
N GLU A 44 26.36 3.94 0.40
CA GLU A 44 26.91 2.66 0.83
C GLU A 44 27.86 2.85 2.01
N LEU A 45 28.78 3.82 1.92
CA LEU A 45 29.70 4.12 3.02
C LEU A 45 28.97 4.53 4.29
N LEU A 46 27.92 5.35 4.17
CA LEU A 46 27.09 5.77 5.30
C LEU A 46 26.29 4.60 5.88
N TYR A 47 25.76 3.72 5.02
CA TYR A 47 25.04 2.52 5.41
C TYR A 47 25.94 1.58 6.22
N GLN A 48 27.16 1.32 5.76
CA GLN A 48 28.11 0.46 6.46
C GLN A 48 28.46 1.02 7.85
N GLN A 49 28.52 2.34 8.00
CA GLN A 49 28.86 3.00 9.27
C GLN A 49 27.71 3.05 10.27
N ASN A 50 26.47 3.23 9.80
CA ASN A 50 25.34 3.59 10.67
C ASN A 50 24.20 2.56 10.70
N CYS A 51 24.11 1.70 9.69
CA CYS A 51 22.94 0.84 9.45
C CYS A 51 23.29 -0.66 9.50
N ALA A 52 24.45 -1.04 8.97
CA ALA A 52 24.88 -2.43 8.82
C ALA A 52 25.02 -3.21 10.14
N ALA A 53 25.20 -2.51 11.28
CA ALA A 53 25.23 -3.15 12.59
C ALA A 53 23.96 -3.95 12.92
N CYS A 54 22.80 -3.52 12.40
CA CYS A 54 21.51 -4.20 12.60
C CYS A 54 21.00 -4.81 11.29
N HIS A 55 21.12 -4.09 10.17
CA HIS A 55 20.60 -4.53 8.87
C HIS A 55 21.56 -5.43 8.08
N LEU A 56 22.76 -5.70 8.62
CA LEU A 56 23.85 -6.48 8.03
C LEU A 56 24.46 -5.84 6.77
N ALA A 57 25.70 -6.19 6.44
CA ALA A 57 26.41 -5.60 5.31
C ALA A 57 25.79 -5.97 3.95
N ASP A 58 25.07 -7.09 3.89
CA ASP A 58 24.38 -7.62 2.71
C ASP A 58 22.88 -7.29 2.69
N LEU A 59 22.43 -6.36 3.55
CA LEU A 59 21.03 -5.91 3.68
C LEU A 59 20.05 -7.00 4.14
N SER A 60 20.55 -8.17 4.54
CA SER A 60 19.70 -9.32 4.85
C SER A 60 18.90 -9.15 6.15
N GLY A 61 19.28 -8.19 7.00
CA GLY A 61 18.63 -7.93 8.28
C GLY A 61 19.00 -8.95 9.34
N SER A 62 18.82 -8.59 10.62
CA SER A 62 19.06 -9.49 11.74
C SER A 62 18.14 -9.18 12.92
N PHE A 63 17.70 -10.21 13.64
CA PHE A 63 16.83 -10.10 14.81
C PHE A 63 15.56 -9.28 14.53
N GLU A 64 15.52 -8.04 15.02
CA GLU A 64 14.40 -7.10 14.91
C GLU A 64 14.54 -6.16 13.70
N ALA A 65 15.72 -6.10 13.07
CA ALA A 65 15.97 -5.29 11.89
C ALA A 65 15.53 -6.05 10.63
N PRO A 66 14.58 -5.52 9.85
CA PRO A 66 14.09 -6.18 8.65
C PRO A 66 15.16 -6.25 7.56
N ASN A 67 14.99 -7.22 6.67
CA ASN A 67 15.70 -7.29 5.41
C ASN A 67 15.33 -6.06 4.54
N LEU A 68 16.32 -5.44 3.90
CA LEU A 68 16.17 -4.23 3.10
C LEU A 68 16.36 -4.47 1.59
N ALA A 69 16.60 -5.71 1.18
CA ALA A 69 16.81 -6.12 -0.22
C ALA A 69 15.84 -7.23 -0.68
N ASP A 70 14.89 -7.64 0.16
CA ASP A 70 13.93 -8.68 -0.17
C ASP A 70 12.63 -8.14 -0.81
N ASN A 71 11.80 -9.05 -1.29
CA ASN A 71 10.50 -8.70 -1.86
C ASN A 71 9.55 -8.08 -0.83
N SER A 72 9.66 -8.43 0.46
CA SER A 72 8.82 -7.88 1.51
C SER A 72 9.05 -6.38 1.67
N PHE A 73 10.32 -5.96 1.69
CA PHE A 73 10.71 -4.55 1.71
C PHE A 73 10.18 -3.81 0.48
N ARG A 74 10.41 -4.35 -0.73
CA ARG A 74 9.93 -3.73 -1.98
C ARG A 74 8.42 -3.57 -2.00
N ASN A 75 7.69 -4.59 -1.55
CA ASN A 75 6.22 -4.55 -1.49
C ASN A 75 5.71 -3.56 -0.43
N ASN A 76 6.36 -3.45 0.73
CA ASN A 76 5.97 -2.51 1.78
C ASN A 76 6.11 -1.04 1.36
N TRP A 77 7.06 -0.77 0.46
CA TRP A 77 7.36 0.57 -0.08
C TRP A 77 6.89 0.78 -1.52
N SER A 78 6.12 -0.16 -2.06
CA SER A 78 5.54 -0.07 -3.40
C SER A 78 4.53 1.09 -3.47
N ASN A 79 4.69 1.96 -4.47
CA ASN A 79 3.87 3.15 -4.74
C ASN A 79 3.76 4.13 -3.55
N ARG A 80 4.65 4.03 -2.56
CA ARG A 80 4.74 4.98 -1.43
C ARG A 80 5.75 6.08 -1.71
N GLY A 81 5.46 7.27 -1.19
CA GLY A 81 6.23 8.47 -1.48
C GLY A 81 7.66 8.40 -0.92
N MET A 82 8.64 8.89 -1.69
CA MET A 82 10.02 8.97 -1.25
C MET A 82 10.20 9.93 -0.05
N GLN A 83 9.41 11.01 0.00
CA GLN A 83 9.44 11.93 1.15
C GLN A 83 8.97 11.25 2.45
N GLU A 84 7.97 10.37 2.36
CA GLU A 84 7.50 9.57 3.50
C GLU A 84 8.60 8.62 3.97
N PHE A 85 9.31 7.98 3.04
CA PHE A 85 10.45 7.12 3.36
C PHE A 85 11.57 7.87 4.06
N LEU A 86 11.97 9.04 3.54
CA LEU A 86 12.99 9.89 4.15
C LEU A 86 12.58 10.40 5.53
N ASP A 87 11.32 10.78 5.72
CA ASP A 87 10.79 11.20 7.04
C ASP A 87 10.80 10.03 8.04
N MET A 88 10.42 8.82 7.61
CA MET A 88 10.48 7.61 8.42
C MET A 88 11.93 7.31 8.86
N LEU A 89 12.88 7.34 7.92
CA LEU A 89 14.31 7.14 8.22
C LEU A 89 14.79 8.17 9.24
N ARG A 90 14.49 9.44 9.04
CA ARG A 90 14.91 10.51 9.96
C ARG A 90 14.35 10.36 11.37
N ARG A 91 13.13 9.83 11.52
CA ARG A 91 12.45 9.73 12.82
C ARG A 91 12.75 8.46 13.58
N THR A 92 13.08 7.38 12.89
CA THR A 92 13.19 6.05 13.50
C THR A 92 14.57 5.44 13.39
N MET A 93 15.42 5.94 12.49
CA MET A 93 16.75 5.40 12.23
C MET A 93 17.85 6.44 12.48
N PRO A 94 19.04 5.99 12.90
CA PRO A 94 19.29 4.72 13.61
C PRO A 94 18.50 4.67 14.95
N PRO A 95 18.05 3.50 15.43
CA PRO A 95 17.20 3.41 16.63
C PRO A 95 17.83 4.00 17.88
N GLN A 96 19.15 3.88 18.02
CA GLN A 96 19.92 4.43 19.14
C GLN A 96 20.16 5.94 19.03
N ALA A 97 20.04 6.53 17.84
CA ALA A 97 20.29 7.94 17.60
C ALA A 97 19.44 8.49 16.43
N PRO A 98 18.10 8.55 16.57
CA PRO A 98 17.23 9.00 15.49
C PRO A 98 17.58 10.42 15.03
N GLY A 99 17.64 10.63 13.72
CA GLY A 99 17.92 11.96 13.15
C GLY A 99 19.38 12.42 13.29
N SER A 100 20.31 11.50 13.59
CA SER A 100 21.74 11.81 13.73
C SER A 100 22.45 12.17 12.42
N LEU A 101 21.93 11.73 11.27
CA LEU A 101 22.46 12.07 9.95
C LEU A 101 21.82 13.36 9.41
N SER A 102 22.55 14.07 8.54
CA SER A 102 21.99 15.21 7.79
C SER A 102 20.96 14.75 6.76
N GLU A 103 20.13 15.67 6.29
CA GLU A 103 19.14 15.37 5.25
C GLU A 103 19.78 14.83 3.95
N SER A 104 20.91 15.40 3.54
CA SER A 104 21.66 14.92 2.37
C SER A 104 22.25 13.52 2.58
N GLN A 105 22.67 13.19 3.81
CA GLN A 105 23.16 11.84 4.14
C GLN A 105 22.03 10.81 4.08
N TYR A 106 20.82 11.14 4.55
CA TYR A 106 19.66 10.24 4.39
C TYR A 106 19.29 10.04 2.91
N GLN A 107 19.41 11.06 2.08
CA GLN A 107 19.20 10.95 0.64
C GLN A 107 20.24 10.05 -0.02
N ASP A 108 21.52 10.20 0.33
CA ASP A 108 22.59 9.33 -0.15
C ASP A 108 22.35 7.86 0.27
N VAL A 109 21.99 7.60 1.55
CA VAL A 109 21.64 6.24 2.01
C VAL A 109 20.43 5.68 1.25
N SER A 110 19.41 6.50 1.00
CA SER A 110 18.23 6.09 0.22
C SER A 110 18.60 5.75 -1.22
N ALA A 111 19.52 6.49 -1.84
CA ALA A 111 20.06 6.18 -3.17
C ALA A 111 20.76 4.82 -3.19
N PHE A 112 21.55 4.50 -2.17
CA PHE A 112 22.16 3.18 -2.03
C PHE A 112 21.11 2.07 -1.93
N LEU A 113 20.07 2.26 -1.10
CA LEU A 113 19.00 1.27 -0.95
C LEU A 113 18.24 1.04 -2.25
N LEU A 114 17.98 2.08 -3.04
CA LEU A 114 17.39 1.95 -4.38
C LEU A 114 18.31 1.13 -5.30
N SER A 115 19.61 1.45 -5.31
CA SER A 115 20.61 0.74 -6.11
C SER A 115 20.71 -0.74 -5.75
N ALA A 116 20.68 -1.06 -4.45
CA ALA A 116 20.74 -2.44 -3.97
C ALA A 116 19.45 -3.24 -4.23
N ASN A 117 18.34 -2.55 -4.55
CA ASN A 117 17.06 -3.13 -4.94
C ASN A 117 16.83 -3.05 -6.47
N ASP A 118 17.91 -3.07 -7.26
CA ASP A 118 17.92 -3.11 -8.72
C ASP A 118 17.17 -1.96 -9.41
N ILE A 119 17.07 -0.79 -8.76
CA ILE A 119 16.58 0.42 -9.43
C ILE A 119 17.75 1.02 -10.20
N PRO A 120 17.62 1.27 -11.52
CA PRO A 120 18.71 1.83 -12.31
C PRO A 120 18.99 3.28 -11.89
N ALA A 121 20.27 3.66 -11.92
CA ALA A 121 20.67 5.05 -11.73
C ALA A 121 20.11 5.94 -12.86
N GLY A 122 19.71 7.16 -12.48
CA GLY A 122 19.25 8.18 -13.41
C GLY A 122 20.29 9.30 -13.58
N SER A 123 20.08 10.13 -14.60
CA SER A 123 20.94 11.29 -14.88
C SER A 123 20.69 12.49 -13.96
N THR A 124 19.56 12.47 -13.23
CA THR A 124 19.16 13.55 -12.32
C THR A 124 18.51 12.95 -11.09
N MET A 125 18.93 13.40 -9.91
CA MET A 125 18.31 13.02 -8.65
C MET A 125 16.86 13.51 -8.54
N THR A 126 15.92 12.63 -8.21
CA THR A 126 14.50 12.98 -7.99
C THR A 126 13.95 12.56 -6.63
N LEU A 127 14.81 12.19 -5.66
CA LEU A 127 14.35 11.69 -4.35
C LEU A 127 13.46 12.68 -3.57
N THR A 128 13.57 13.98 -3.83
CA THR A 128 12.78 15.02 -3.15
C THR A 128 11.52 15.44 -3.93
N ALA A 129 11.31 14.92 -5.15
CA ALA A 129 10.15 15.27 -5.96
C ALA A 129 8.85 14.79 -5.29
N ALA A 130 7.80 15.61 -5.36
CA ALA A 130 6.54 15.35 -4.65
C ALA A 130 5.81 14.09 -5.14
N ASN A 131 5.98 13.71 -6.41
CA ASN A 131 5.41 12.51 -7.01
C ASN A 131 6.40 11.35 -7.12
N ALA A 132 7.60 11.47 -6.52
CA ALA A 132 8.56 10.38 -6.51
C ALA A 132 8.15 9.30 -5.50
N VAL A 133 8.14 8.05 -5.95
CA VAL A 133 7.89 6.87 -5.11
C VAL A 133 9.14 6.02 -4.95
N VAL A 134 9.22 5.27 -3.84
CA VAL A 134 10.38 4.40 -3.54
C VAL A 134 10.49 3.27 -4.56
N PHE A 135 9.42 2.49 -4.73
CA PHE A 135 9.33 1.47 -5.76
C PHE A 135 8.04 1.65 -6.55
N LEU A 136 8.17 1.93 -7.84
CA LEU A 136 7.04 2.03 -8.75
C LEU A 136 6.61 0.62 -9.15
N ASN A 137 5.35 0.28 -8.87
CA ASN A 137 4.74 -0.94 -9.37
C ASN A 137 3.58 -0.56 -10.30
N SER A 138 3.84 -0.67 -11.60
CA SER A 138 2.91 -0.30 -12.68
C SER A 138 1.72 -1.27 -12.78
N ASP A 139 1.84 -2.50 -12.26
CA ASP A 139 0.75 -3.48 -12.26
C ASP A 139 -0.40 -3.05 -11.33
N VAL A 140 -0.11 -2.23 -10.31
CA VAL A 140 -1.10 -1.69 -9.37
C VAL A 140 -1.71 -0.37 -9.85
N SER A 141 -1.15 0.30 -10.86
CA SER A 141 -1.80 1.44 -11.51
C SER A 141 -2.92 1.00 -12.47
N ALA A 142 -2.86 -0.25 -12.95
CA ALA A 142 -3.88 -0.85 -13.81
C ALA A 142 -5.12 -1.38 -13.05
N VAL A 143 -5.11 -1.49 -11.71
CA VAL A 143 -6.32 -1.88 -10.95
C VAL A 143 -7.36 -0.77 -10.81
N ALA A 144 -7.15 0.40 -11.42
CA ALA A 144 -8.18 1.44 -11.62
C ALA A 144 -9.23 1.06 -12.69
N SER A 145 -9.32 -0.21 -13.09
CA SER A 145 -10.46 -0.78 -13.82
C SER A 145 -10.77 -2.18 -13.30
N GLY A 146 -10.99 -2.31 -11.99
CA GLY A 146 -11.71 -3.47 -11.47
C GLY A 146 -13.05 -3.58 -12.19
N VAL A 147 -13.32 -4.70 -12.87
CA VAL A 147 -14.61 -5.00 -13.48
C VAL A 147 -15.68 -4.83 -12.40
N GLN A 148 -16.50 -3.79 -12.50
CA GLN A 148 -17.60 -3.54 -11.58
C GLN A 148 -18.58 -4.72 -11.68
N ARG A 149 -18.49 -5.67 -10.74
CA ARG A 149 -19.46 -6.77 -10.62
C ARG A 149 -20.69 -6.20 -9.93
N THR A 150 -21.80 -6.08 -10.65
CA THR A 150 -23.06 -5.64 -10.06
C THR A 150 -23.68 -6.79 -9.23
N PRO A 151 -24.33 -6.49 -8.09
CA PRO A 151 -25.02 -7.51 -7.31
C PRO A 151 -26.12 -8.20 -8.12
N VAL A 152 -26.18 -9.54 -8.08
CA VAL A 152 -27.29 -10.30 -8.67
C VAL A 152 -28.26 -10.69 -7.55
N PRO A 153 -29.53 -10.24 -7.58
CA PRO A 153 -30.52 -10.62 -6.57
C PRO A 153 -30.67 -12.14 -6.46
N GLY A 154 -30.63 -12.67 -5.23
CA GLY A 154 -30.78 -14.10 -4.96
C GLY A 154 -29.50 -14.95 -5.03
N ARG A 155 -28.33 -14.36 -5.31
CA ARG A 155 -27.04 -15.08 -5.35
C ARG A 155 -26.04 -14.49 -4.34
N ALA A 156 -25.66 -15.28 -3.33
CA ALA A 156 -24.63 -14.87 -2.37
C ALA A 156 -23.23 -14.85 -3.02
N GLY A 157 -22.39 -13.87 -2.64
CA GLY A 157 -20.97 -13.80 -3.04
C GLY A 157 -20.67 -13.09 -4.37
N THR A 158 -21.62 -12.36 -4.97
CA THR A 158 -21.39 -11.67 -6.26
C THR A 158 -20.69 -10.32 -6.15
N VAL A 159 -20.45 -9.82 -4.94
CA VAL A 159 -19.68 -8.59 -4.68
C VAL A 159 -18.67 -8.82 -3.55
N PRO A 160 -17.43 -8.32 -3.66
CA PRO A 160 -16.53 -8.19 -2.52
C PRO A 160 -17.20 -7.29 -1.48
N SER A 161 -17.35 -7.77 -0.25
CA SER A 161 -17.75 -6.93 0.88
C SER A 161 -16.48 -6.44 1.57
N PRO A 162 -16.15 -5.14 1.51
CA PRO A 162 -15.01 -4.63 2.26
C PRO A 162 -15.20 -4.92 3.76
N HIS A 163 -14.14 -5.43 4.41
CA HIS A 163 -14.00 -5.63 5.87
C HIS A 163 -14.65 -6.86 6.54
N THR A 164 -15.01 -7.93 5.83
CA THR A 164 -15.30 -9.23 6.49
C THR A 164 -14.03 -10.07 6.67
N ARG A 165 -13.86 -10.71 7.84
CA ARG A 165 -12.70 -11.58 8.17
C ARG A 165 -12.56 -12.81 7.24
N ASN A 166 -13.54 -13.07 6.37
CA ASN A 166 -13.54 -14.15 5.37
C ASN A 166 -13.31 -13.64 3.93
N ALA A 167 -12.88 -12.39 3.74
CA ALA A 167 -12.44 -11.93 2.44
C ALA A 167 -11.08 -12.56 2.11
N VAL A 168 -11.00 -13.29 0.99
CA VAL A 168 -9.71 -13.71 0.42
C VAL A 168 -8.97 -12.42 0.02
N PRO A 169 -7.75 -12.16 0.51
CA PRO A 169 -6.99 -10.99 0.09
C PRO A 169 -6.73 -11.04 -1.41
N GLU A 170 -6.89 -9.90 -2.10
CA GLU A 170 -6.74 -9.77 -3.56
C GLU A 170 -5.33 -10.11 -4.07
N ILE A 171 -4.34 -10.19 -3.17
CA ILE A 171 -3.03 -10.80 -3.40
C ILE A 171 -2.86 -11.99 -2.45
N ALA A 172 -2.96 -13.19 -2.99
CA ALA A 172 -2.43 -14.40 -2.38
C ALA A 172 -1.46 -15.01 -3.40
N THR A 173 -0.19 -14.65 -3.31
CA THR A 173 0.87 -15.38 -3.99
C THR A 173 1.03 -16.72 -3.28
N VAL A 174 0.45 -17.78 -3.84
CA VAL A 174 0.67 -19.14 -3.36
C VAL A 174 2.11 -19.53 -3.72
N TYR A 175 3.03 -19.39 -2.77
CA TYR A 175 4.32 -20.07 -2.85
C TYR A 175 4.10 -21.55 -2.53
N SER A 176 4.01 -22.39 -3.57
CA SER A 176 4.25 -23.82 -3.40
C SER A 176 5.75 -24.07 -3.60
N SER A 177 6.48 -24.30 -2.51
CA SER A 177 7.78 -24.96 -2.58
C SER A 177 7.62 -26.38 -2.04
N ASP A 178 8.23 -27.36 -2.70
CA ASP A 178 8.19 -28.78 -2.29
C ASP A 178 8.99 -29.07 -1.00
N ARG A 179 9.24 -28.08 -0.14
CA ARG A 179 10.07 -28.26 1.07
C ARG A 179 9.53 -27.65 2.36
N ALA A 180 8.21 -27.62 2.54
CA ALA A 180 7.64 -27.45 3.88
C ALA A 180 6.34 -28.24 4.07
N LEU A 181 6.47 -29.53 4.37
CA LEU A 181 5.40 -30.31 4.99
C LEU A 181 5.30 -29.92 6.48
N SER A 182 4.55 -28.85 6.79
CA SER A 182 3.90 -28.75 8.10
C SER A 182 2.42 -29.12 7.93
N ARG A 183 2.15 -30.42 7.79
CA ARG A 183 0.79 -30.96 7.83
C ARG A 183 0.52 -31.52 9.23
N SER A 184 -0.17 -30.73 10.03
CA SER A 184 -1.13 -31.27 11.00
C SER A 184 -2.45 -30.52 10.82
N TYR A 185 -3.06 -30.71 9.65
CA TYR A 185 -4.49 -30.45 9.47
C TYR A 185 -5.20 -31.79 9.64
N THR A 186 -5.68 -32.06 10.85
CA THR A 186 -6.65 -33.13 11.06
C THR A 186 -7.93 -32.66 10.39
N GLY A 187 -8.26 -33.24 9.23
CA GLY A 187 -9.53 -32.96 8.57
C GLY A 187 -10.66 -33.23 9.54
N ILE A 188 -11.45 -32.21 9.85
CA ILE A 188 -12.67 -32.34 10.64
C ILE A 188 -13.56 -33.29 9.85
N ASN A 189 -13.70 -34.54 10.30
CA ASN A 189 -14.64 -35.47 9.71
C ASN A 189 -16.07 -34.94 9.91
N ASN A 190 -17.00 -35.29 9.02
CA ASN A 190 -18.38 -34.81 9.09
C ASN A 190 -19.03 -35.06 10.48
N SER A 191 -18.63 -36.14 11.16
CA SER A 191 -19.04 -36.48 12.53
C SER A 191 -18.61 -35.45 13.60
N ALA A 192 -17.59 -34.64 13.34
CA ALA A 192 -17.21 -33.51 14.18
C ALA A 192 -17.95 -32.22 13.79
N MET A 193 -18.43 -32.07 12.55
CA MET A 193 -19.34 -30.99 12.18
C MET A 193 -20.74 -31.17 12.76
N ASP A 194 -21.21 -32.41 12.93
CA ASP A 194 -22.49 -32.72 13.59
C ASP A 194 -22.56 -32.26 15.06
N LYS A 195 -21.42 -31.93 15.66
CA LYS A 195 -21.33 -31.40 17.04
C LYS A 195 -21.60 -29.91 17.12
N PHE A 196 -21.60 -29.20 16.00
CA PHE A 196 -21.87 -27.76 15.96
C PHE A 196 -23.30 -27.54 15.48
N ARG A 197 -24.10 -26.92 16.33
CA ARG A 197 -25.46 -26.50 16.00
C ARG A 197 -25.47 -24.99 15.78
N ASN A 198 -26.24 -24.54 14.79
CA ASN A 198 -26.39 -23.11 14.55
C ASN A 198 -27.16 -22.48 15.72
N VAL A 199 -26.68 -21.34 16.21
CA VAL A 199 -27.30 -20.64 17.35
C VAL A 199 -28.61 -19.99 16.90
N SER A 200 -29.69 -20.20 17.67
CA SER A 200 -30.99 -19.59 17.36
C SER A 200 -31.05 -18.11 17.75
N SER A 201 -31.96 -17.37 17.12
CA SER A 201 -32.21 -15.95 17.42
C SER A 201 -32.62 -15.76 18.90
N GLU A 202 -33.40 -16.70 19.44
CA GLU A 202 -33.84 -16.72 20.83
C GLU A 202 -32.69 -16.98 21.81
N GLU A 203 -31.75 -17.85 21.44
CA GLU A 203 -30.56 -18.18 22.24
C GLU A 203 -29.52 -17.04 22.24
N LEU A 204 -29.47 -16.26 21.16
CA LEU A 204 -28.75 -14.99 21.10
C LEU A 204 -29.38 -13.90 22.00
N ALA A 205 -30.70 -13.86 22.07
CA ALA A 205 -31.43 -12.88 22.89
C ALA A 205 -31.36 -13.19 24.39
N ASN A 206 -31.25 -14.47 24.77
CA ASN A 206 -31.17 -14.90 26.16
C ASN A 206 -30.25 -16.14 26.32
N PRO A 207 -28.93 -15.97 26.25
CA PRO A 207 -27.98 -17.08 26.31
C PRO A 207 -27.95 -17.74 27.69
N ALA A 208 -27.75 -19.05 27.72
CA ALA A 208 -27.69 -19.81 28.96
C ALA A 208 -26.55 -19.32 29.85
N ALA A 209 -26.77 -19.27 31.17
CA ALA A 209 -25.81 -18.73 32.14
C ALA A 209 -24.41 -19.38 32.08
N ALA A 210 -24.32 -20.64 31.64
CA ALA A 210 -23.06 -21.37 31.49
C ALA A 210 -22.24 -20.97 30.25
N ASP A 211 -22.86 -20.38 29.22
CA ASP A 211 -22.19 -19.93 27.99
C ASP A 211 -21.56 -18.53 28.14
N TRP A 212 -21.77 -17.88 29.27
CA TRP A 212 -21.12 -16.63 29.63
C TRP A 212 -19.66 -16.89 30.02
N THR A 213 -18.78 -16.88 29.04
CA THR A 213 -17.35 -16.89 29.30
C THR A 213 -16.90 -15.49 29.78
N TYR A 214 -16.47 -15.42 31.05
CA TYR A 214 -15.45 -14.51 31.59
C TYR A 214 -15.84 -13.28 32.44
N TRP A 215 -17.08 -12.76 32.49
CA TRP A 215 -17.33 -11.44 33.18
C TRP A 215 -18.08 -11.41 34.52
N ARG A 216 -18.21 -12.52 35.25
CA ARG A 216 -18.58 -12.46 36.69
C ARG A 216 -17.71 -13.38 37.56
N ARG A 217 -16.47 -12.96 37.81
CA ARG A 217 -15.84 -13.12 39.14
C ARG A 217 -16.05 -11.79 39.87
N SER A 218 -17.13 -11.66 40.65
CA SER A 218 -17.14 -11.58 42.13
C SER A 218 -17.22 -10.11 42.63
N PRO A 219 -17.78 -9.81 43.82
CA PRO A 219 -18.05 -10.69 44.96
C PRO A 219 -19.36 -11.47 44.89
#